data_AF-A0A4V3UY57-F1
#
_entry.id   AF-A0A4V3UY57-F1
#
_cell.length_a   1.000
_cell.length_b   1.000
_cell.length_c   1.000
_cell.angle_alpha   90.00
_cell.angle_beta   90.00
_cell.angle_gamma   90.00
#
_symmetry.space_group_name_H-M   'P 1'
#
loop_
_entity.id
_entity.type
_entity.pdbx_description
1 polymer ?
#
loop_
_entity_poly.entity_id
_entity_poly.type
_entity_poly.pdbx_seq_one_letter_code
_entity_poly.pdbx_strand_id
1 'polypeptide(L)'
;MRRTDFVRKVCPALTLAILNAAAFVSCSAEDSDEEELIVEDPVSEEEEVPSYNPILDDIDSSGYLYQDEKLYIDLANTNFESLQTVGEFINHMPQGVLLLRRNEDTILAFDHCCPHQGATDLWSFDGNYFTCANHGNSFGVGEGNTAYCNSNTIFGNLKRFTVEIDGELLIVTF
;
A
#
# COMPACT_ATOMS: atom_id res chain seq x y z
N MET A 1 -51.67 10.45 -7.40
CA MET A 1 -51.30 9.55 -8.52
C MET A 1 -50.23 8.59 -8.01
N ARG A 2 -50.59 7.36 -7.61
CA ARG A 2 -50.66 6.09 -8.38
C ARG A 2 -49.27 5.55 -8.82
N ARG A 3 -48.79 4.59 -8.01
CA ARG A 3 -47.77 3.58 -8.34
C ARG A 3 -48.37 2.59 -9.33
N THR A 4 -47.66 2.27 -10.42
CA THR A 4 -47.52 0.93 -11.06
C THR A 4 -47.22 1.08 -12.56
N ASP A 5 -46.04 0.61 -12.96
CA ASP A 5 -45.75 -0.05 -14.25
C ASP A 5 -44.66 -1.08 -13.91
N PHE A 6 -44.93 -2.39 -13.79
CA PHE A 6 -45.32 -3.38 -14.79
C PHE A 6 -44.28 -3.48 -15.94
N VAL A 7 -43.58 -4.56 -16.27
CA VAL A 7 -43.34 -5.90 -15.72
C VAL A 7 -42.36 -6.60 -16.71
N ARG A 8 -41.66 -7.64 -16.25
CA ARG A 8 -41.02 -8.75 -17.02
C ARG A 8 -39.76 -8.47 -17.87
N LYS A 9 -38.65 -9.04 -17.40
CA LYS A 9 -37.89 -10.05 -18.17
C LYS A 9 -37.43 -11.15 -17.21
N VAL A 10 -37.93 -12.36 -17.42
CA VAL A 10 -37.46 -13.59 -16.78
C VAL A 10 -37.02 -14.50 -17.91
N CYS A 11 -35.86 -15.13 -17.78
CA CYS A 11 -35.62 -16.46 -18.32
C CYS A 11 -34.78 -17.24 -17.29
N PRO A 12 -35.32 -18.32 -16.72
CA PRO A 12 -34.56 -19.24 -15.88
C PRO A 12 -33.89 -20.28 -16.78
N ALA A 13 -32.59 -20.48 -16.62
CA ALA A 13 -31.92 -21.69 -17.11
C ALA A 13 -31.42 -22.47 -15.89
N LEU A 14 -32.09 -23.59 -15.69
CA LEU A 14 -31.91 -24.59 -14.64
C LEU A 14 -30.68 -25.47 -14.95
N THR A 15 -30.30 -26.30 -13.96
CA THR A 15 -29.46 -27.54 -14.02
C THR A 15 -27.96 -27.36 -13.78
N LEU A 16 -27.25 -28.20 -13.03
CA LEU A 16 -27.56 -29.29 -12.08
C LEU A 16 -26.25 -29.60 -11.34
N ALA A 17 -26.29 -29.71 -10.01
CA ALA A 17 -25.12 -30.05 -9.19
C ALA A 17 -24.79 -31.55 -9.31
N ILE A 18 -23.49 -31.88 -9.34
CA ILE A 18 -23.01 -33.26 -9.13
C ILE A 18 -22.10 -33.24 -7.90
N LEU A 19 -22.58 -33.83 -6.80
CA LEU A 19 -21.74 -34.19 -5.66
C LEU A 19 -20.96 -35.46 -6.01
N ASN A 20 -19.64 -35.40 -5.94
CA ASN A 20 -18.78 -36.58 -5.92
C ASN A 20 -18.32 -36.82 -4.49
N ALA A 21 -18.97 -37.75 -3.79
CA ALA A 21 -18.45 -38.34 -2.57
C ALA A 21 -17.81 -39.69 -2.94
N ALA A 22 -16.48 -39.77 -2.89
CA ALA A 22 -15.79 -41.06 -2.90
C ALA A 22 -15.77 -41.60 -1.47
N ALA A 23 -16.34 -42.79 -1.32
CA ALA A 23 -16.39 -43.55 -0.08
C ALA A 23 -14.99 -44.06 0.30
N PHE A 24 -14.61 -43.89 1.57
CA PHE A 24 -13.48 -44.63 2.14
C PHE A 24 -13.88 -46.09 2.33
N VAL A 25 -13.21 -46.99 1.62
CA VAL A 25 -13.25 -48.43 1.88
C VAL A 25 -12.34 -48.71 3.07
N SER A 26 -12.95 -49.06 4.19
CA SER A 26 -12.30 -49.68 5.34
C SER A 26 -12.37 -51.19 5.17
N CYS A 27 -11.22 -51.86 5.12
CA CYS A 27 -11.09 -53.30 5.34
C CYS A 27 -9.82 -53.58 6.15
N SER A 28 -10.05 -54.17 7.31
CA SER A 28 -9.09 -54.69 8.29
C SER A 28 -8.31 -55.89 7.75
N ALA A 29 -7.03 -55.98 8.13
CA ALA A 29 -6.33 -57.24 8.29
C ALA A 29 -5.31 -57.07 9.44
N GLU A 30 -5.47 -57.89 10.48
CA GLU A 30 -4.55 -58.01 11.60
C GLU A 30 -3.39 -58.95 11.19
N ASP A 31 -2.16 -58.53 11.49
CA ASP A 31 -1.12 -59.25 12.25
C ASP A 31 0.31 -59.05 11.68
N SER A 32 1.28 -59.14 12.59
CA SER A 32 2.76 -59.15 12.44
C SER A 32 3.56 -57.83 12.32
N ASP A 33 4.29 -57.59 13.42
CA ASP A 33 5.71 -57.25 13.53
C ASP A 33 6.19 -55.80 13.24
N GLU A 34 6.48 -55.13 14.35
CA GLU A 34 7.60 -54.21 14.60
C GLU A 34 8.20 -53.45 13.41
N GLU A 35 7.77 -52.20 13.20
CA GLU A 35 8.68 -51.07 12.95
C GLU A 35 8.10 -49.78 13.56
N GLU A 36 8.96 -49.06 14.27
CA GLU A 36 8.69 -47.76 14.88
C GLU A 36 8.40 -46.75 13.76
N LEU A 37 7.12 -46.52 13.52
CA LEU A 37 6.59 -45.55 12.58
C LEU A 37 6.99 -44.14 13.05
N ILE A 38 8.06 -43.61 12.46
CA ILE A 38 8.26 -42.16 12.41
C ILE A 38 7.10 -41.63 11.58
N VAL A 39 6.15 -41.00 12.26
CA VAL A 39 5.08 -40.23 11.61
C VAL A 39 5.77 -39.08 10.89
N GLU A 40 6.01 -39.22 9.59
CA GLU A 40 6.16 -38.05 8.73
C GLU A 40 4.79 -37.39 8.70
N ASP A 41 4.59 -36.41 9.58
CA ASP A 41 3.53 -35.44 9.42
C ASP A 41 3.70 -34.79 8.04
N PRO A 42 2.73 -34.91 7.11
CA PRO A 42 2.72 -34.07 5.93
C PRO A 42 2.11 -32.74 6.36
N VAL A 43 2.88 -31.93 7.12
CA VAL A 43 2.59 -30.51 7.21
C VAL A 43 3.18 -29.87 5.96
N SER A 44 2.45 -30.01 4.85
CA SER A 44 2.54 -29.04 3.77
C SER A 44 1.82 -27.77 4.23
N GLU A 45 2.44 -27.05 5.14
CA GLU A 45 2.29 -25.62 5.16
C GLU A 45 3.09 -25.16 3.94
N GLU A 46 2.39 -24.90 2.84
CA GLU A 46 2.90 -24.02 1.81
C GLU A 46 3.12 -22.67 2.50
N GLU A 47 4.28 -22.48 3.15
CA GLU A 47 4.70 -21.16 3.57
C GLU A 47 4.68 -20.31 2.31
N GLU A 48 3.78 -19.33 2.25
CA GLU A 48 3.81 -18.33 1.21
C GLU A 48 5.16 -17.62 1.34
N VAL A 49 6.12 -18.06 0.55
CA VAL A 49 7.44 -17.41 0.46
C VAL A 49 7.14 -15.98 0.02
N PRO A 50 7.45 -14.96 0.86
CA PRO A 50 7.20 -13.58 0.51
C PRO A 50 7.85 -13.32 -0.85
N SER A 51 7.11 -12.66 -1.74
CA SER A 51 7.63 -12.29 -3.05
C SER A 51 8.92 -11.48 -2.85
N TYR A 52 10.06 -12.09 -3.12
CA TYR A 52 11.36 -11.46 -2.93
C TYR A 52 11.54 -10.37 -3.98
N ASN A 53 11.67 -9.12 -3.52
CA ASN A 53 11.95 -7.99 -4.40
C ASN A 53 13.46 -7.71 -4.39
N PRO A 54 14.18 -7.93 -5.51
CA PRO A 54 15.64 -7.80 -5.57
C PRO A 54 16.13 -6.36 -5.34
N ILE A 55 15.27 -5.35 -5.48
CA ILE A 55 15.63 -3.94 -5.21
C ILE A 55 15.97 -3.74 -3.72
N LEU A 56 15.35 -4.49 -2.81
CA LEU A 56 15.59 -4.33 -1.36
C LEU A 56 17.05 -4.63 -0.99
N ASP A 57 17.71 -5.54 -1.70
CA ASP A 57 19.13 -5.89 -1.46
C ASP A 57 20.09 -4.77 -1.88
N ASP A 58 19.66 -3.87 -2.78
CA ASP A 58 20.44 -2.72 -3.24
C ASP A 58 20.25 -1.48 -2.35
N ILE A 59 19.26 -1.50 -1.44
CA ILE A 59 19.03 -0.41 -0.48
C ILE A 59 20.03 -0.51 0.67
N ASP A 60 20.81 0.57 0.86
CA ASP A 60 21.79 0.64 1.93
C ASP A 60 21.15 1.00 3.29
N SER A 61 22.00 1.22 4.31
CA SER A 61 21.56 1.57 5.67
C SER A 61 20.71 2.85 5.78
N SER A 62 20.69 3.70 4.75
CA SER A 62 19.82 4.87 4.69
C SER A 62 18.35 4.52 4.52
N GLY A 63 18.05 3.30 4.06
CA GLY A 63 16.69 2.80 3.84
C GLY A 63 16.05 3.28 2.53
N TYR A 64 16.81 3.94 1.66
CA TYR A 64 16.32 4.32 0.33
C TYR A 64 17.38 4.15 -0.76
N LEU A 65 16.89 4.06 -1.99
CA LEU A 65 17.69 4.05 -3.22
C LEU A 65 17.01 4.98 -4.22
N TYR A 66 17.79 5.84 -4.89
CA TYR A 66 17.29 6.68 -5.97
C TYR A 66 18.00 6.33 -7.27
N GLN A 67 17.24 5.84 -8.25
CA GLN A 67 17.74 5.53 -9.59
C GLN A 67 16.59 5.62 -10.60
N ASP A 68 16.93 5.90 -11.86
CA ASP A 68 15.97 5.88 -12.98
C ASP A 68 14.71 6.72 -12.73
N GLU A 69 14.87 7.90 -12.14
CA GLU A 69 13.77 8.83 -11.78
C GLU A 69 12.72 8.20 -10.83
N LYS A 70 13.16 7.23 -10.04
CA LYS A 70 12.37 6.58 -9.00
C LYS A 70 13.09 6.61 -7.67
N LEU A 71 12.31 6.85 -6.61
CA LEU A 71 12.75 6.70 -5.23
C LEU A 71 12.15 5.41 -4.69
N TYR A 72 13.03 4.50 -4.30
CA TYR A 72 12.71 3.23 -3.66
C TYR A 72 12.99 3.38 -2.17
N ILE A 73 12.04 3.01 -1.32
CA ILE A 73 12.16 3.10 0.13
C ILE A 73 11.80 1.75 0.73
N ASP A 74 12.68 1.25 1.58
CA ASP A 74 12.40 0.13 2.46
C ASP A 74 11.55 0.63 3.65
N LEU A 75 10.28 0.23 3.70
CA LEU A 75 9.35 0.60 4.76
C LEU A 75 9.67 -0.06 6.11
N ALA A 76 10.46 -1.15 6.13
CA ALA A 76 10.91 -1.79 7.35
C ALA A 76 12.13 -1.07 7.97
N ASN A 77 12.79 -0.20 7.22
CA ASN A 77 13.92 0.57 7.72
C ASN A 77 13.49 1.60 8.78
N THR A 78 14.23 1.70 9.88
CA THR A 78 13.92 2.59 11.01
C THR A 78 13.88 4.07 10.64
N ASN A 79 14.58 4.49 9.58
CA ASN A 79 14.52 5.87 9.09
C ASN A 79 13.13 6.26 8.56
N PHE A 80 12.28 5.27 8.27
CA PHE A 80 10.93 5.45 7.77
C PHE A 80 9.86 4.98 8.76
N GLU A 81 10.21 4.77 10.04
CA GLU A 81 9.29 4.26 11.07
C GLU A 81 8.04 5.14 11.27
N SER A 82 8.14 6.45 11.05
CA SER A 82 6.99 7.36 11.10
C SER A 82 5.88 6.93 10.14
N LEU A 83 6.22 6.35 8.98
CA LEU A 83 5.23 5.88 8.01
C LEU A 83 4.48 4.61 8.47
N GLN A 84 4.85 4.02 9.60
CA GLN A 84 4.07 2.95 10.23
C GLN A 84 2.84 3.49 10.98
N THR A 85 2.79 4.79 11.27
CA THR A 85 1.68 5.42 12.01
C THR A 85 0.78 6.23 11.08
N VAL A 86 -0.52 5.92 11.07
CA VAL A 86 -1.49 6.67 10.26
C VAL A 86 -1.56 8.13 10.70
N GLY A 87 -1.45 9.04 9.73
CA GLY A 87 -1.47 10.49 9.94
C GLY A 87 -0.08 11.11 10.10
N GLU A 88 0.96 10.30 10.33
CA GLU A 88 2.34 10.77 10.36
C GLU A 88 2.91 10.92 8.94
N PHE A 89 3.94 11.75 8.82
CA PHE A 89 4.59 12.03 7.55
C PHE A 89 6.10 12.18 7.70
N ILE A 90 6.82 12.04 6.58
CA ILE A 90 8.25 12.28 6.48
C ILE A 90 8.49 13.33 5.40
N ASN A 91 9.33 14.32 5.70
CA ASN A 91 9.88 15.22 4.70
C ASN A 91 11.22 14.68 4.22
N HIS A 92 11.18 13.91 3.14
CA HIS A 92 12.35 13.29 2.55
C HIS A 92 13.12 14.30 1.71
N MET A 93 13.97 15.08 2.38
CA MET A 93 14.75 16.17 1.80
C MET A 93 15.65 15.77 0.61
N PRO A 94 16.34 14.61 0.59
CA PRO A 94 17.25 14.28 -0.51
C PRO A 94 16.59 14.22 -1.89
N GLN A 95 15.34 13.77 -1.99
CA GLN A 95 14.55 13.77 -3.23
C GLN A 95 13.40 14.79 -3.25
N GLY A 96 13.28 15.62 -2.22
CA GLY A 96 12.30 16.71 -2.18
C GLY A 96 10.84 16.25 -2.10
N VAL A 97 10.56 15.19 -1.35
CA VAL A 97 9.23 14.57 -1.27
C VAL A 97 8.68 14.58 0.16
N LEU A 98 7.41 14.96 0.32
CA LEU A 98 6.62 14.68 1.51
C LEU A 98 5.91 13.34 1.36
N LEU A 99 6.21 12.39 2.24
CA LEU A 99 5.57 11.07 2.30
C LEU A 99 4.57 11.07 3.46
N LEU A 100 3.30 10.81 3.17
CA LEU A 100 2.21 10.81 4.16
C LEU A 100 1.60 9.42 4.27
N ARG A 101 1.60 8.85 5.48
CA ARG A 101 0.83 7.63 5.77
C ARG A 101 -0.65 8.00 5.91
N ARG A 102 -1.41 7.89 4.82
CA ARG A 102 -2.81 8.34 4.79
C ARG A 102 -3.73 7.38 5.54
N ASN A 103 -3.49 6.08 5.42
CA ASN A 103 -4.19 5.01 6.13
C ASN A 103 -3.29 3.75 6.13
N GLU A 104 -3.81 2.62 6.61
CA GLU A 104 -3.08 1.34 6.77
C GLU A 104 -2.49 0.79 5.46
N ASP A 105 -3.06 1.13 4.30
CA ASP A 105 -2.64 0.57 3.01
C ASP A 105 -2.18 1.65 2.02
N THR A 106 -2.22 2.93 2.42
CA THR A 106 -1.98 4.05 1.50
C THR A 106 -0.91 4.99 2.05
N ILE A 107 0.15 5.13 1.27
CA ILE A 107 1.12 6.22 1.39
C ILE A 107 0.94 7.16 0.20
N LEU A 108 0.90 8.46 0.46
CA LEU A 108 0.84 9.50 -0.57
C LEU A 108 2.18 10.23 -0.61
N ALA A 109 2.65 10.57 -1.82
CA ALA A 109 3.88 11.33 -2.02
C ALA A 109 3.57 12.68 -2.66
N PHE A 110 4.14 13.77 -2.14
CA PHE A 110 3.95 15.13 -2.65
C PHE A 110 5.27 15.86 -2.83
N ASP A 111 5.29 16.86 -3.72
CA ASP A 111 6.38 17.83 -3.78
C ASP A 111 6.49 18.58 -2.44
N HIS A 112 7.68 18.57 -1.82
CA HIS A 112 7.89 19.25 -0.54
C HIS A 112 8.08 20.77 -0.67
N CYS A 113 8.16 21.29 -1.90
CA CYS A 113 8.32 22.71 -2.14
C CYS A 113 7.01 23.46 -1.90
N CYS A 114 7.01 24.39 -0.95
CA CYS A 114 5.85 25.23 -0.67
C CYS A 114 5.44 26.02 -1.93
N PRO A 115 4.17 25.88 -2.38
CA PRO A 115 3.69 26.55 -3.59
C PRO A 115 3.78 28.09 -3.56
N HIS A 116 3.83 28.71 -2.39
CA HIS A 116 3.95 30.16 -2.27
C HIS A 116 5.34 30.65 -2.68
N GLN A 117 6.38 30.33 -1.90
CA GLN A 117 7.74 30.88 -2.09
C GLN A 117 8.84 29.82 -1.92
N GLY A 118 8.49 28.54 -2.05
CA GLY A 118 9.45 27.46 -2.15
C GLY A 118 10.20 27.07 -0.89
N ALA A 119 9.69 27.42 0.31
CA ALA A 119 10.18 26.83 1.54
C ALA A 119 9.96 25.31 1.53
N THR A 120 10.93 24.52 1.99
CA THR A 120 10.94 23.06 1.82
C THR A 120 10.95 22.27 3.11
N ASP A 121 11.29 22.88 4.24
CA ASP A 121 11.61 22.21 5.50
C ASP A 121 10.70 22.60 6.68
N LEU A 122 9.63 23.35 6.40
CA LEU A 122 8.75 23.95 7.41
C LEU A 122 7.32 23.42 7.32
N TRP A 123 7.14 22.10 7.38
CA TRP A 123 5.82 21.47 7.22
C TRP A 123 5.24 20.94 8.53
N SER A 124 3.92 21.03 8.65
CA SER A 124 3.10 20.36 9.66
C SER A 124 1.84 19.82 8.99
N PHE A 125 1.25 18.76 9.55
CA PHE A 125 0.05 18.13 9.02
C PHE A 125 -1.02 18.00 10.10
N ASP A 126 -2.26 18.36 9.79
CA ASP A 126 -3.39 18.35 10.74
C ASP A 126 -4.40 17.21 10.49
N GLY A 127 -4.09 16.31 9.55
CA GLY A 127 -4.99 15.26 9.08
C GLY A 127 -5.64 15.55 7.73
N ASN A 128 -5.70 16.81 7.29
CA ASN A 128 -6.29 17.22 6.01
C ASN A 128 -5.38 18.13 5.17
N TYR A 129 -4.58 18.96 5.83
CA TYR A 129 -3.77 19.99 5.19
C TYR A 129 -2.32 19.94 5.66
N PHE A 130 -1.41 20.09 4.71
CA PHE A 130 -0.03 20.46 4.99
C PHE A 130 0.06 21.98 5.13
N THR A 131 0.54 22.46 6.28
CA THR A 131 0.75 23.88 6.55
C THR A 131 2.23 24.22 6.54
N CYS A 132 2.61 25.16 5.68
CA CYS A 132 3.97 25.70 5.62
C CYS A 132 4.15 26.78 6.69
N ALA A 133 4.99 26.54 7.69
CA ALA A 133 5.18 27.43 8.83
C ALA A 133 5.88 28.76 8.48
N ASN A 134 6.45 28.92 7.27
CA ASN A 134 7.09 30.17 6.85
C ASN A 134 6.09 31.35 6.85
N HIS A 135 4.87 31.11 6.34
CA HIS A 135 3.81 32.14 6.28
C HIS A 135 2.43 31.62 6.70
N GLY A 136 2.31 30.34 7.08
CA GLY A 136 1.06 29.72 7.54
C GLY A 136 0.10 29.31 6.42
N ASN A 137 0.54 29.26 5.16
CA ASN A 137 -0.31 28.79 4.05
C ASN A 137 -0.52 27.27 4.14
N SER A 138 -1.75 26.85 3.90
CA SER A 138 -2.17 25.45 4.01
C SER A 138 -2.61 24.89 2.66
N PHE A 139 -2.18 23.67 2.36
CA PHE A 139 -2.41 22.99 1.08
C PHE A 139 -3.00 21.60 1.33
N GLY A 140 -4.01 21.25 0.54
CA GLY A 140 -4.69 19.97 0.67
C GLY A 140 -3.88 18.80 0.08
N VAL A 141 -4.29 17.59 0.46
CA VAL A 141 -3.72 16.31 -0.01
C VAL A 141 -4.59 15.61 -1.06
N GLY A 142 -5.60 16.32 -1.59
CA GLY A 142 -6.54 15.81 -2.59
C GLY A 142 -6.01 15.89 -4.02
N GLU A 143 -6.88 15.56 -4.97
CA GLU A 143 -6.59 15.68 -6.41
C GLU A 143 -7.20 16.95 -7.01
N GLY A 144 -6.66 17.39 -8.15
CA GLY A 144 -7.10 18.61 -8.84
C GLY A 144 -6.68 19.90 -8.12
N ASN A 145 -6.92 21.06 -8.74
CA ASN A 145 -6.54 22.37 -8.20
C ASN A 145 -5.10 22.41 -7.65
N THR A 146 -4.17 21.83 -8.40
CA THR A 146 -2.77 21.67 -7.99
C THR A 146 -2.08 23.02 -7.85
N ALA A 147 -1.51 23.27 -6.68
CA ALA A 147 -0.63 24.39 -6.40
C ALA A 147 0.81 23.93 -6.62
N TYR A 148 1.48 24.49 -7.63
CA TYR A 148 2.84 24.11 -7.99
C TYR A 148 3.87 24.87 -7.15
N CYS A 149 5.03 24.23 -6.93
CA CYS A 149 6.20 24.82 -6.28
C CYS A 149 6.48 26.25 -6.78
N ASN A 150 6.67 27.19 -5.83
CA ASN A 150 7.06 28.58 -6.11
C ASN A 150 6.17 29.32 -7.14
N SER A 151 4.90 28.93 -7.27
CA SER A 151 3.93 29.56 -8.16
C SER A 151 3.28 30.81 -7.56
N ASN A 152 3.68 31.22 -6.36
CA ASN A 152 3.06 32.29 -5.57
C ASN A 152 1.60 31.98 -5.16
N THR A 153 1.21 30.71 -5.21
CA THR A 153 -0.13 30.26 -4.82
C THR A 153 -0.20 30.02 -3.31
N ILE A 154 -1.30 30.43 -2.67
CA ILE A 154 -1.50 30.32 -1.20
C ILE A 154 -2.56 29.29 -0.79
N PHE A 155 -3.20 28.62 -1.75
CA PHE A 155 -4.24 27.59 -1.51
C PHE A 155 -4.28 26.57 -2.66
N GLY A 156 -4.92 25.43 -2.45
CA GLY A 156 -5.01 24.35 -3.45
C GLY A 156 -4.44 23.05 -2.90
N ASN A 157 -4.28 22.05 -3.74
CA ASN A 157 -3.67 20.77 -3.35
C ASN A 157 -2.18 20.75 -3.71
N LEU A 158 -1.35 20.09 -2.91
CA LEU A 158 0.05 19.88 -3.27
C LEU A 158 0.17 19.01 -4.53
N LYS A 159 1.23 19.23 -5.32
CA LYS A 159 1.56 18.35 -6.45
C LYS A 159 1.85 16.95 -5.91
N ARG A 160 1.07 15.95 -6.37
CA ARG A 160 1.22 14.54 -5.98
C ARG A 160 2.08 13.78 -6.99
N PHE A 161 2.90 12.87 -6.49
CA PHE A 161 3.66 11.89 -7.28
C PHE A 161 2.94 10.54 -7.31
N THR A 162 3.34 9.67 -8.24
CA THR A 162 2.78 8.31 -8.31
C THR A 162 3.49 7.45 -7.27
N VAL A 163 2.71 6.64 -6.56
CA VAL A 163 3.20 5.73 -5.52
C VAL A 163 2.71 4.32 -5.81
N GLU A 164 3.61 3.35 -5.68
CA GLU A 164 3.33 1.92 -5.69
C GLU A 164 3.92 1.29 -4.41
N ILE A 165 3.25 0.30 -3.84
CA ILE A 165 3.74 -0.47 -2.69
C ILE A 165 3.76 -1.93 -3.13
N ASP A 166 4.95 -2.55 -3.03
CA ASP A 166 5.18 -3.97 -3.30
C ASP A 166 5.85 -4.61 -2.08
N GLY A 167 5.05 -5.28 -1.24
CA GLY A 167 5.49 -5.75 0.06
C GLY A 167 5.97 -4.60 0.96
N GLU A 168 7.24 -4.64 1.34
CA GLU A 168 7.89 -3.60 2.16
C GLU A 168 8.52 -2.49 1.31
N LEU A 169 8.49 -2.59 -0.02
CA LEU A 169 9.07 -1.62 -0.92
C LEU A 169 8.05 -0.55 -1.33
N LEU A 170 8.31 0.70 -0.97
CA LEU A 170 7.61 1.87 -1.49
C LEU A 170 8.34 2.43 -2.70
N ILE A 171 7.63 2.65 -3.80
CA ILE A 171 8.18 3.18 -5.05
C ILE A 171 7.48 4.50 -5.38
N VAL A 172 8.25 5.59 -5.44
CA VAL A 172 7.77 6.92 -5.86
C VAL A 172 8.32 7.24 -7.25
N THR A 173 7.44 7.63 -8.18
CA THR A 173 7.81 8.04 -9.55
C THR A 173 7.51 9.53 -9.76
N PHE A 174 8.50 10.27 -10.27
CA PHE A 174 8.51 11.74 -10.37
C PHE A 174 7.91 12.32 -11.66
#